data_AF-A0A7X6USX2-F1
#
_entry.id   AF-A0A7X6USX2-F1
#
_cell.length_a   1.000
_cell.length_b   1.000
_cell.length_c   1.000
_cell.angle_alpha   90.00
_cell.angle_beta   90.00
_cell.angle_gamma   90.00
#
_symmetry.space_group_name_H-M   'P 1'
#
loop_
_entity.id
_entity.type
_entity.pdbx_description
1 polymer ?
#
loop_
_entity_poly.entity_id
_entity_poly.type
_entity_poly.pdbx_seq_one_letter_code
_entity_poly.pdbx_strand_id
1 'polypeptide(L)' 'MFRKRCHKLGQAMTEYIIIVAIIALAALAIFGLFGDRIRAMVGGATEELGGDASAVQSAVGSEGDSLEHLRNLKPSGN' A
#
# COMPACT_ATOMS: atom_id res chain seq x y z
N MET A 1 -43.51 -29.70 5.76
CA MET A 1 -43.35 -28.94 4.49
C MET A 1 -42.09 -28.09 4.61
N PHE A 2 -40.96 -28.58 4.10
CA PHE A 2 -39.66 -27.89 4.20
C PHE A 2 -39.56 -26.78 3.16
N ARG A 3 -39.62 -25.51 3.61
CA ARG A 3 -39.38 -24.34 2.75
C ARG A 3 -37.92 -24.35 2.31
N LYS A 4 -37.70 -24.63 1.01
CA LYS A 4 -36.41 -24.42 0.36
C LYS A 4 -36.08 -22.92 0.45
N ARG A 5 -35.01 -22.57 1.16
CA ARG A 5 -34.47 -21.21 1.16
C ARG A 5 -34.02 -20.90 -0.27
N CYS A 6 -34.62 -19.90 -0.91
CA CYS A 6 -34.16 -19.43 -2.21
C CYS A 6 -32.70 -18.97 -2.08
N HIS A 7 -31.79 -19.63 -2.80
CA HIS A 7 -30.40 -19.23 -2.89
C HIS A 7 -30.35 -17.84 -3.51
N LYS A 8 -29.81 -16.86 -2.76
CA LYS A 8 -29.64 -15.50 -3.28
C LYS A 8 -28.52 -15.51 -4.31
N LEU A 9 -28.89 -15.64 -5.59
CA LEU A 9 -28.00 -15.69 -6.77
C LEU A 9 -27.30 -14.35 -7.08
N GLY A 10 -26.91 -13.61 -6.04
CA GLY A 10 -26.22 -12.32 -6.14
C GLY A 10 -25.75 -11.76 -4.80
N GLN A 11 -26.12 -12.38 -3.67
CA GLN A 11 -25.74 -11.89 -2.34
C GLN A 11 -24.24 -12.06 -2.05
N ALA A 12 -23.61 -13.10 -2.62
CA ALA A 12 -22.19 -13.37 -2.39
C ALA A 12 -21.24 -12.42 -3.14
N MET A 13 -21.66 -11.82 -4.26
CA MET A 13 -20.79 -10.96 -5.08
C MET A 13 -20.54 -9.62 -4.40
N THR A 14 -21.61 -8.95 -3.92
CA THR A 14 -21.47 -7.67 -3.23
C THR A 14 -20.82 -7.83 -1.86
N GLU A 15 -21.12 -8.90 -1.13
CA GLU A 15 -20.49 -9.19 0.17
C GLU A 15 -18.98 -9.38 0.02
N TYR A 16 -18.54 -10.14 -0.99
CA TYR A 16 -17.13 -10.30 -1.30
C TYR A 16 -16.47 -8.97 -1.68
N ILE A 17 -17.11 -8.16 -2.54
CA ILE A 17 -16.58 -6.85 -2.95
C ILE A 17 -16.41 -5.92 -1.74
N ILE A 18 -17.37 -5.89 -0.82
CA ILE A 18 -17.28 -5.06 0.40
C ILE A 18 -16.14 -5.54 1.30
N ILE A 19 -16.00 -6.85 1.52
CA ILE A 19 -14.91 -7.40 2.33
C ILE A 19 -13.54 -7.07 1.71
N VAL A 20 -13.39 -7.23 0.39
CA VAL A 20 -12.17 -6.89 -0.33
C VAL A 20 -11.85 -5.40 -0.21
N ALA A 21 -12.86 -4.53 -0.34
CA ALA A 21 -12.68 -3.09 -0.18
C ALA A 21 -12.18 -2.74 1.24
N ILE A 22 -12.71 -3.36 2.29
CA ILE A 22 -12.28 -3.14 3.67
C ILE A 22 -10.83 -3.60 3.87
N ILE A 23 -10.48 -4.80 3.37
CA ILE A 23 -9.12 -5.33 3.48
C ILE A 23 -8.12 -4.44 2.72
N ALA A 24 -8.48 -3.96 1.52
CA ALA A 24 -7.63 -3.07 0.74
C ALA A 24 -7.34 -1.74 1.45
N LEU A 25 -8.36 -1.13 2.06
CA LEU A 25 -8.18 0.11 2.84
C LEU A 25 -7.33 -0.13 4.09
N ALA A 26 -7.57 -1.23 4.80
CA ALA A 26 -6.76 -1.61 5.95
C ALA A 26 -5.29 -1.86 5.55
N ALA A 27 -5.07 -2.55 4.43
CA ALA A 27 -3.73 -2.79 3.90
C ALA A 27 -3.02 -1.48 3.58
N LEU A 28 -3.68 -0.54 2.89
CA LEU A 28 -3.11 0.77 2.59
C LEU A 28 -2.68 1.52 3.86
N ALA A 29 -3.51 1.49 4.90
CA ALA A 29 -3.17 2.10 6.19
C ALA A 29 -1.97 1.41 6.86
N ILE A 30 -1.91 0.07 6.82
CA ILE A 30 -0.78 -0.69 7.37
C ILE A 30 0.50 -0.39 6.58
N PHE A 31 0.44 -0.36 5.25
CA PHE A 31 1.61 -0.06 4.42
C PHE A 31 2.15 1.35 4.68
N GLY A 32 1.28 2.36 4.83
CA GLY A 32 1.71 3.71 5.18
C GLY A 32 2.27 3.83 6.61
N LEU A 33 1.68 3.14 7.59
CA LEU A 33 2.12 3.26 9.00
C LEU A 33 3.36 2.40 9.33
N PHE A 34 3.50 1.25 8.68
CA PHE A 34 4.58 0.30 8.97
C PHE A 34 5.68 0.27 7.91
N GLY A 35 5.48 0.92 6.75
CA GLY A 35 6.47 0.99 5.68
C GLY A 35 7.81 1.55 6.13
N ASP A 36 7.79 2.66 6.88
CA ASP A 36 9.00 3.28 7.43
C ASP A 36 9.72 2.39 8.45
N ARG A 37 8.97 1.68 9.29
CA ARG A 37 9.56 0.75 10.28
C ARG A 37 10.19 -0.45 9.62
N ILE A 38 9.51 -1.04 8.64
CA ILE A 38 10.03 -2.16 7.84
C ILE A 38 11.30 -1.70 7.09
N ARG A 39 11.29 -0.50 6.51
CA ARG A 39 12.45 0.09 5.84
C ARG A 39 13.63 0.29 6.78
N ALA A 40 13.40 0.82 7.97
CA ALA A 40 14.46 1.00 8.97
C ALA A 40 15.11 -0.33 9.39
N MET A 41 14.29 -1.38 9.57
CA MET A 41 14.81 -2.72 9.89
C MET A 41 15.58 -3.33 8.73
N VAL A 42 15.08 -3.21 7.49
CA VAL A 42 15.79 -3.69 6.30
C VAL A 42 17.10 -2.95 6.11
N GLY A 43 17.10 -1.61 6.24
CA GLY A 43 18.30 -0.77 6.16
C GLY A 43 19.37 -1.19 7.16
N GLY A 44 18.99 -1.34 8.43
CA GLY A 44 19.90 -1.81 9.48
C GLY A 44 20.43 -3.23 9.22
N ALA A 45 19.58 -4.15 8.76
CA ALA A 45 20.02 -5.49 8.39
C ALA A 45 20.97 -5.50 7.19
N THR A 46 20.77 -4.64 6.19
CA THR A 46 21.73 -4.49 5.07
C THR A 46 23.06 -3.92 5.52
N GLU A 47 23.05 -2.92 6.42
CA GLU A 47 24.27 -2.34 6.99
C GLU A 47 25.08 -3.40 7.76
N GLU A 48 24.41 -4.23 8.57
CA GLU A 48 25.02 -5.35 9.30
C GLU A 48 25.61 -6.43 8.37
N LEU A 49 25.03 -6.62 7.19
CA LEU A 49 25.53 -7.54 6.16
C LEU A 49 26.63 -6.91 5.29
N GLY A 50 27.06 -5.67 5.58
CA GLY A 50 28.08 -4.94 4.83
C GLY A 50 27.60 -4.32 3.52
N GLY A 51 26.28 -4.23 3.32
CA GLY A 51 25.64 -3.60 2.17
C GLY A 51 25.34 -2.11 2.41
N ASP A 52 25.25 -1.34 1.32
CA ASP A 52 24.94 0.09 1.39
C ASP A 52 23.45 0.33 1.65
N ALA A 53 23.10 0.71 2.88
CA ALA A 53 21.73 1.05 3.27
C ALA A 53 21.20 2.29 2.52
N SER A 54 22.10 3.20 2.10
CA SER A 54 21.76 4.41 1.34
C SER A 54 21.17 4.08 -0.05
N ALA A 55 21.74 3.10 -0.74
CA ALA A 55 21.20 2.59 -2.01
C ALA A 55 19.80 1.98 -1.86
N VAL A 56 19.52 1.28 -0.75
CA VAL A 56 18.18 0.72 -0.45
C VAL A 56 17.16 1.83 -0.23
N GLN A 57 17.56 2.90 0.46
CA GLN A 57 16.71 4.06 0.69
C GLN A 57 16.45 4.85 -0.59
N SER A 58 17.44 4.93 -1.49
CA SER A 58 17.32 5.65 -2.76
C SER A 58 16.50 4.88 -3.82
N ALA A 59 16.58 3.54 -3.83
CA ALA A 59 15.87 2.70 -4.80
C ALA A 59 14.36 2.64 -4.57
N VAL A 60 13.90 3.00 -3.38
CA VAL A 60 12.50 2.92 -3.00
C VAL A 60 12.03 4.33 -2.67
N GLY A 61 11.55 5.03 -3.70
CA GLY A 61 11.11 6.42 -3.63
C GLY A 61 10.27 6.72 -2.40
N SER A 62 10.58 7.83 -1.73
CA SER A 62 9.89 8.27 -0.52
C SER A 62 8.43 8.61 -0.84
N GLU A 63 7.50 8.30 0.08
CA GLU A 63 6.12 8.75 -0.03
C GLU A 63 6.10 10.29 -0.05
N GLY A 64 5.89 10.87 -1.24
CA GLY A 64 5.99 12.31 -1.47
C GLY A 64 6.91 12.71 -2.63
N ASP A 65 7.82 11.83 -3.06
CA ASP A 65 8.66 12.05 -4.25
C ASP A 65 7.80 12.28 -5.49
N SER A 66 6.71 11.53 -5.62
CA SER A 66 5.71 11.73 -6.68
C SER A 66 4.99 13.09 -6.60
N LEU A 67 4.74 13.61 -5.39
CA LEU A 67 4.16 14.96 -5.20
C LEU A 67 5.20 16.06 -5.47
N GLU A 68 6.46 15.83 -5.13
CA GLU A 68 7.56 16.74 -5.44
C GLU A 68 7.83 16.76 -6.94
N HIS A 69 7.77 15.61 -7.60
CA HIS A 69 7.86 15.47 -9.05
C HIS A 69 6.73 16.25 -9.73
N LEU A 70 5.49 16.13 -9.25
CA LEU A 70 4.36 16.91 -9.76
C LEU A 70 4.48 18.42 -9.47
N ARG A 71 5.11 18.82 -8.36
CA ARG A 71 5.43 20.24 -8.08
C ARG A 71 6.49 20.78 -9.02
N ASN A 72 7.54 20.00 -9.30
CA ASN A 72 8.60 20.36 -10.23
C ASN A 72 8.15 20.32 -11.70
N LEU A 73 7.08 19.58 -11.99
CA LEU A 73 6.43 19.58 -13.30
C LEU A 73 5.38 20.69 -13.46
N LYS A 74 5.02 21.45 -12.40
CA LYS A 74 4.10 22.58 -12.56
C LYS A 74 4.84 23.65 -13.39
N PRO A 75 4.39 23.92 -14.63
CA PRO A 75 5.13 24.79 -15.54
C PRO A 75 5.19 26.21 -14.95
N SER A 76 6.40 26.78 -14.95
CA SER A 76 6.62 28.21 -14.81
C SER A 76 5.79 28.92 -15.88
N GLY A 77 4.65 29.46 -15.47
CA GLY A 77 3.82 30.28 -16.34
C GLY A 77 4.60 31.52 -16.74
N ASN A 78 4.67 31.77 -18.06
CA ASN A 78 5.03 33.05 -18.63
C ASN A 78 3.76 33.88 -18.83
#